data_AF-A0A512C6D7-F1
#
_entry.id   AF-A0A512C6D7-F1
#
_cell.length_a   1.000
_cell.length_b   1.000
_cell.length_c   1.000
_cell.angle_alpha   90.00
_cell.angle_beta   90.00
_cell.angle_gamma   90.00
#
_symmetry.space_group_name_H-M   'P 1'
#
loop_
_entity.id
_entity.type
_entity.pdbx_description
1 polymer ?
#
loop_
_entity_poly.entity_id
_entity_poly.type
_entity_poly.pdbx_seq_one_letter_code
_entity_poly.pdbx_strand_id
1 'polypeptide(L)'
;MRQITFLLIVSVLISCQSKNNDQGSYDVKYSVDTVLIDSKDRLLDINRSLLISDLNDEESSIFLFNSFDHSIDEVNLDKLEVVNNYPFEAEGPNGTGEHVNYINILKDDLIFIKSFSESAVFDRNGHLINKMDWLNAIDSKGMKYGEIPRNEVGIGASDFKVFGLNYNNRKSEIWLDILSVKDNAVERFEIDAEKSYHNFVIKLDDPEYYTFLDPIVFLSSENDFIMVSHQFSNEIYLFNAEGAHVKTVNYQPKSTPKRAKGLSGNITSNGHVDEAYQHLLEQVRFGPPVWDRVKKRYFRLSAMRIYSDTREQHSSQPEIQEVNVFLSVFDADFNLVSEVVIPELNNEFAKYFAKDGKLWVFQNFSDELGFIVVDV
;
A
#
# COMPACT_ATOMS: atom_id res chain seq x y z
N MET A 1 -33.37 -16.97 74.11
CA MET A 1 -32.35 -16.38 73.23
C MET A 1 -32.91 -16.36 71.82
N ARG A 2 -32.69 -15.24 71.14
CA ARG A 2 -33.49 -14.70 70.03
C ARG A 2 -33.05 -15.34 68.71
N GLN A 3 -34.04 -15.57 67.85
CA GLN A 3 -33.97 -16.04 66.46
C GLN A 3 -32.94 -15.25 65.63
N ILE A 4 -32.43 -15.86 64.55
CA ILE A 4 -32.60 -15.35 63.17
C ILE A 4 -32.07 -16.43 62.21
N THR A 5 -33.02 -17.02 61.48
CA THR A 5 -32.85 -17.84 60.29
C THR A 5 -32.43 -16.90 59.15
N PHE A 6 -31.25 -17.11 58.55
CA PHE A 6 -30.86 -16.36 57.36
C PHE A 6 -31.22 -17.16 56.11
N LEU A 7 -32.32 -16.74 55.50
CA LEU A 7 -32.80 -17.15 54.18
C LEU A 7 -31.98 -16.37 53.15
N LEU A 8 -31.01 -17.00 52.47
CA LEU A 8 -30.33 -16.35 51.35
C LEU A 8 -31.02 -16.71 50.03
N ILE A 9 -31.53 -15.66 49.41
CA ILE A 9 -32.30 -15.64 48.17
C ILE A 9 -31.39 -15.94 46.98
N VAL A 10 -31.91 -16.82 46.13
CA VAL A 10 -31.45 -17.19 44.80
C VAL A 10 -31.33 -15.96 43.89
N SER A 11 -30.18 -15.81 43.23
CA SER A 11 -30.04 -15.02 42.01
C SER A 11 -29.60 -15.94 40.87
N VAL A 12 -30.57 -16.45 40.13
CA VAL A 12 -30.34 -17.13 38.85
C VAL A 12 -29.93 -16.05 37.85
N LEU A 13 -28.65 -16.02 37.48
CA LEU A 13 -28.20 -15.29 36.30
C LEU A 13 -28.54 -16.14 35.07
N ILE A 14 -29.63 -15.77 34.41
CA ILE A 14 -29.99 -16.21 33.07
C ILE A 14 -29.02 -15.50 32.12
N SER A 15 -27.98 -16.20 31.67
CA SER A 15 -27.16 -15.76 30.55
C SER A 15 -27.88 -16.14 29.26
N CYS A 16 -28.35 -15.14 28.52
CA CYS A 16 -28.82 -15.30 27.16
C CYS A 16 -27.62 -15.66 26.27
N GLN A 17 -27.56 -16.92 25.85
CA GLN A 17 -26.75 -17.35 24.72
C GLN A 17 -27.45 -16.91 23.43
N SER A 18 -26.99 -15.80 22.83
CA SER A 18 -27.28 -15.50 21.43
C SER A 18 -26.49 -16.48 20.56
N LYS A 19 -27.20 -17.36 19.85
CA LYS A 19 -26.63 -18.19 18.79
C LYS A 19 -26.17 -17.30 17.64
N ASN A 20 -24.87 -17.09 17.51
CA ASN A 20 -24.28 -16.70 16.23
C ASN A 20 -23.93 -17.98 15.46
N ASN A 21 -24.35 -18.02 14.21
CA ASN A 21 -24.00 -19.07 13.27
C ASN A 21 -22.52 -18.93 12.92
N ASP A 22 -21.69 -19.79 13.50
CA ASP A 22 -20.31 -19.97 13.10
C ASP A 22 -20.26 -20.59 11.69
N GLN A 23 -19.89 -19.77 10.71
CA GLN A 23 -19.23 -20.23 9.50
C GLN A 23 -17.75 -19.84 9.58
N GLY A 24 -16.94 -20.79 10.05
CA GLY A 24 -15.56 -20.95 9.59
C GLY A 24 -14.53 -19.88 9.99
N SER A 25 -14.63 -19.27 11.17
CA SER A 25 -13.50 -18.56 11.76
C SER A 25 -12.63 -19.56 12.53
N TYR A 26 -11.36 -19.72 12.14
CA TYR A 26 -10.38 -20.19 13.13
C TYR A 26 -10.35 -19.12 14.21
N ASP A 27 -10.44 -19.49 15.50
CA ASP A 27 -10.37 -18.58 16.66
C ASP A 27 -9.03 -17.82 16.72
N VAL A 28 -8.79 -16.94 15.75
CA VAL A 28 -7.65 -16.03 15.72
C VAL A 28 -8.05 -14.90 16.64
N LYS A 29 -7.53 -14.96 17.87
CA LYS A 29 -7.70 -13.88 18.83
C LYS A 29 -6.81 -12.74 18.41
N TYR A 30 -7.40 -11.57 18.21
CA TYR A 30 -6.67 -10.34 18.03
C TYR A 30 -7.13 -9.29 19.04
N SER A 31 -6.31 -8.25 19.21
CA SER A 31 -6.69 -7.04 19.94
C SER A 31 -6.39 -5.81 19.09
N VAL A 32 -7.23 -4.80 19.24
CA VAL A 32 -7.08 -3.51 18.55
C VAL A 32 -6.83 -2.42 19.57
N ASP A 33 -5.87 -1.56 19.28
CA ASP A 33 -5.57 -0.34 20.02
C ASP A 33 -5.50 0.85 19.06
N THR A 34 -5.57 2.06 19.61
CA THR A 34 -5.45 3.31 18.86
C THR A 34 -4.30 4.13 19.41
N VAL A 35 -3.45 4.61 18.51
CA VAL A 35 -2.31 5.44 18.84
C VAL A 35 -2.43 6.78 18.12
N LEU A 36 -2.21 7.86 18.85
CA LEU A 36 -2.13 9.22 18.31
C LEU A 36 -0.69 9.70 18.34
N ILE A 37 -0.30 10.46 17.33
CA ILE A 37 1.01 11.10 17.24
C ILE A 37 0.89 12.56 17.67
N ASP A 38 1.74 12.97 18.60
CA ASP A 38 1.91 14.38 18.95
C ASP A 38 2.67 15.10 17.84
N SER A 39 1.97 15.95 17.10
CA SER A 39 2.54 16.72 15.99
C SER A 39 3.47 17.85 16.44
N LYS A 40 3.54 18.20 17.74
CA LYS A 40 4.37 19.32 18.25
C LYS A 40 4.13 20.64 17.50
N ASP A 41 2.88 20.94 17.17
CA ASP A 41 2.45 22.09 16.35
C ASP A 41 2.90 22.03 14.87
N ARG A 42 3.50 20.92 14.41
CA ARG A 42 3.83 20.70 12.99
C ARG A 42 2.55 20.40 12.21
N LEU A 43 2.27 21.21 11.18
CA LEU A 43 1.21 20.90 10.23
C LEU A 43 1.65 19.77 9.29
N LEU A 44 1.14 18.56 9.54
CA LEU A 44 1.45 17.37 8.74
C LEU A 44 0.52 17.24 7.52
N ASP A 45 1.08 16.82 6.39
CA ASP A 45 0.29 16.52 5.18
C ASP A 45 -0.22 15.06 5.16
N ILE A 46 -1.13 14.76 6.10
CA ILE A 46 -1.65 13.39 6.28
C ILE A 46 -2.73 13.00 5.25
N ASN A 47 -3.34 13.98 4.58
CA ASN A 47 -4.43 13.74 3.63
C ASN A 47 -3.94 13.48 2.21
N ARG A 48 -2.87 14.16 1.76
CA ARG A 48 -2.35 14.00 0.39
C ARG A 48 -1.10 13.11 0.33
N SER A 49 -0.23 13.23 1.32
CA SER A 49 1.14 12.73 1.21
C SER A 49 1.48 11.58 2.15
N LEU A 50 0.55 11.07 2.96
CA LEU A 50 0.82 9.87 3.76
C LEU A 50 1.07 8.61 2.93
N LEU A 51 0.59 8.58 1.70
CA LEU A 51 0.95 7.51 0.75
C LEU A 51 2.40 7.64 0.27
N ILE A 52 2.97 8.85 0.38
CA ILE A 52 4.35 9.23 0.12
C ILE A 52 5.11 9.17 1.45
N SER A 53 5.15 7.98 2.02
CA SER A 53 5.85 7.70 3.27
C SER A 53 6.57 6.37 3.20
N ASP A 54 7.59 6.25 4.03
CA ASP A 54 8.31 4.99 4.23
C ASP A 54 8.72 4.78 5.69
N LEU A 55 8.83 3.51 6.08
CA LEU A 55 9.15 3.10 7.44
C LEU A 55 10.63 2.73 7.52
N ASN A 56 11.35 3.36 8.45
CA ASN A 56 12.61 2.81 8.94
C ASN A 56 12.32 2.03 10.24
N ASP A 57 12.12 0.73 10.10
CA ASP A 57 11.77 -0.15 11.24
C ASP A 57 12.92 -0.22 12.28
N GLU A 58 14.18 -0.10 11.84
CA GLU A 58 15.34 -0.12 12.73
C GLU A 58 15.42 1.13 13.62
N GLU A 59 15.00 2.27 13.09
CA GLU A 59 14.88 3.54 13.84
C GLU A 59 13.54 3.70 14.53
N SER A 60 12.58 2.80 14.26
CA SER A 60 11.18 2.95 14.69
C SER A 60 10.61 4.32 14.29
N SER A 61 10.92 4.77 13.08
CA SER A 61 10.51 6.06 12.54
C SER A 61 9.77 5.90 11.21
N ILE A 62 8.70 6.67 11.01
CA ILE A 62 8.08 6.87 9.70
C ILE A 62 8.47 8.24 9.16
N PHE A 63 8.85 8.26 7.89
CA PHE A 63 9.21 9.46 7.16
C PHE A 63 8.06 9.80 6.22
N LEU A 64 7.53 11.03 6.34
CA LEU A 64 6.35 11.52 5.63
C LEU A 64 6.75 12.71 4.78
N PHE A 65 6.56 12.64 3.46
CA PHE A 65 6.70 13.84 2.64
C PHE A 65 5.62 14.86 2.99
N ASN A 66 6.01 16.11 3.17
CA ASN A 66 5.12 17.23 3.47
C ASN A 66 5.14 18.23 2.32
N SER A 67 4.04 18.27 1.56
CA SER A 67 3.93 19.13 0.38
C SER A 67 3.74 20.61 0.72
N PHE A 68 3.44 20.98 1.96
CA PHE A 68 3.21 22.37 2.35
C PHE A 68 4.49 23.21 2.32
N ASP A 69 5.63 22.61 2.64
CA ASP A 69 6.93 23.27 2.69
C ASP A 69 8.07 22.46 2.07
N HIS A 70 7.72 21.43 1.29
CA HIS A 70 8.65 20.61 0.51
C HIS A 70 9.72 19.96 1.39
N SER A 71 9.28 19.30 2.44
CA SER A 71 10.15 18.64 3.42
C SER A 71 9.72 17.20 3.68
N ILE A 72 10.53 16.47 4.45
CA ILE A 72 10.18 15.15 4.97
C ILE A 72 10.13 15.24 6.49
N ASP A 73 8.96 15.01 7.08
CA ASP A 73 8.76 14.95 8.51
C ASP A 73 9.11 13.56 9.04
N GLU A 74 9.87 13.49 10.14
CA GLU A 74 10.18 12.25 10.84
C GLU A 74 9.33 12.12 12.09
N VAL A 75 8.52 11.06 12.14
CA VAL A 75 7.71 10.70 13.29
C VAL A 75 8.33 9.49 13.97
N ASN A 76 8.72 9.65 15.22
CA ASN A 76 9.22 8.54 16.02
C ASN A 76 8.04 7.78 16.65
N LEU A 77 7.95 6.49 16.34
CA LEU A 77 6.84 5.62 16.71
C LEU A 77 6.97 5.02 18.11
N ASP A 78 8.09 5.21 18.80
CA ASP A 78 8.24 4.83 20.21
C ASP A 78 7.86 5.99 21.15
N LYS A 79 8.24 7.22 20.76
CA LYS A 79 7.88 8.45 21.47
C LYS A 79 6.50 8.97 21.09
N LEU A 80 5.96 8.50 19.96
CA LEU A 80 4.68 8.92 19.40
C LEU A 80 4.62 10.42 19.13
N GLU A 81 5.70 10.97 18.57
CA GLU A 81 5.80 12.40 18.29
C GLU A 81 6.61 12.68 17.01
N VAL A 82 6.35 13.82 16.39
CA VAL A 82 7.24 14.38 15.36
C VAL A 82 8.54 14.80 16.03
N VAL A 83 9.67 14.27 15.55
CA VAL A 83 10.99 14.50 16.16
C VAL A 83 11.91 15.34 15.28
N ASN A 84 11.66 15.40 13.98
CA ASN A 84 12.50 16.16 13.05
C ASN A 84 11.74 16.51 11.76
N ASN A 85 12.31 17.43 10.98
CA ASN A 85 11.91 17.69 9.61
C ASN A 85 13.15 17.98 8.73
N TYR A 86 13.15 17.45 7.52
CA TYR A 86 14.26 17.54 6.58
C TYR A 86 13.83 18.36 5.36
N PRO A 87 14.27 19.62 5.23
CA PRO A 87 13.89 20.46 4.09
C PRO A 87 14.59 20.00 2.82
N PHE A 88 13.88 20.05 1.70
CA PHE A 88 14.40 19.80 0.36
C PHE A 88 14.13 21.01 -0.55
N GLU A 89 14.85 21.10 -1.66
CA GLU A 89 14.56 22.07 -2.71
C GLU A 89 13.75 21.40 -3.82
N ALA A 90 12.71 22.06 -4.34
CA ALA A 90 11.96 21.56 -5.49
C ALA A 90 12.73 21.76 -6.82
N GLU A 91 13.52 22.82 -6.90
CA GLU A 91 14.29 23.23 -8.08
C GLU A 91 15.79 23.35 -7.78
N GLY A 92 16.60 23.58 -8.81
CA GLY A 92 18.03 23.81 -8.67
C GLY A 92 18.87 22.53 -8.77
N PRO A 93 20.19 22.61 -8.50
CA PRO A 93 21.09 21.48 -8.66
C PRO A 93 20.81 20.32 -7.69
N ASN A 94 20.16 20.61 -6.56
CA ASN A 94 19.71 19.63 -5.57
C ASN A 94 18.18 19.46 -5.59
N GLY A 95 17.51 19.90 -6.65
CA GLY A 95 16.05 19.83 -6.75
C GLY A 95 15.55 18.40 -6.78
N THR A 96 14.53 18.09 -5.99
CA THR A 96 13.83 16.80 -6.04
C THR A 96 12.74 16.78 -7.11
N GLY A 97 12.40 17.93 -7.70
CA GLY A 97 11.22 18.14 -8.53
C GLY A 97 10.00 18.56 -7.69
N GLU A 98 9.09 19.33 -8.30
CA GLU A 98 7.91 19.93 -7.63
C GLU A 98 6.88 18.91 -7.15
N HIS A 99 6.73 17.80 -7.88
CA HIS A 99 5.68 16.81 -7.62
C HIS A 99 6.29 15.47 -7.22
N VAL A 100 6.72 15.40 -5.97
CA VAL A 100 7.14 14.15 -5.32
C VAL A 100 5.92 13.22 -5.25
N ASN A 101 6.08 11.99 -5.73
CA ASN A 101 5.02 10.98 -5.72
C ASN A 101 5.43 9.69 -4.99
N TYR A 102 6.71 9.52 -4.65
CA TYR A 102 7.17 8.39 -3.84
C TYR A 102 8.50 8.71 -3.14
N ILE A 103 8.67 8.17 -1.93
CA ILE A 103 9.94 8.16 -1.21
C ILE A 103 10.22 6.75 -0.68
N ASN A 104 11.50 6.38 -0.56
CA ASN A 104 11.90 5.26 0.28
C ASN A 104 13.22 5.55 1.00
N ILE A 105 13.29 5.15 2.26
CA ILE A 105 14.48 5.29 3.10
C ILE A 105 15.46 4.17 2.75
N LEU A 106 16.71 4.56 2.56
CA LEU A 106 17.81 3.66 2.24
C LEU A 106 18.74 3.52 3.46
N LYS A 107 19.72 2.63 3.34
CA LYS A 107 20.81 2.55 4.32
C LYS A 107 21.63 3.84 4.31
N ASP A 108 22.41 4.04 5.38
CA ASP A 108 23.35 5.16 5.53
C ASP A 108 22.67 6.55 5.48
N ASP A 109 21.45 6.67 6.01
CA ASP A 109 20.70 7.92 6.09
C ASP A 109 20.38 8.57 4.73
N LEU A 110 20.35 7.76 3.68
CA LEU A 110 20.00 8.19 2.34
C LEU A 110 18.49 8.05 2.08
N ILE A 111 17.96 8.91 1.24
CA ILE A 111 16.54 8.94 0.86
C ILE A 111 16.46 8.89 -0.65
N PHE A 112 15.78 7.89 -1.18
CA PHE A 112 15.37 7.86 -2.58
C PHE A 112 14.07 8.65 -2.72
N ILE A 113 14.04 9.58 -3.66
CA ILE A 113 12.87 10.41 -3.96
C ILE A 113 12.56 10.26 -5.44
N LYS A 114 11.29 9.95 -5.73
CA LYS A 114 10.72 9.91 -7.07
C LYS A 114 9.69 11.02 -7.19
N SER A 115 9.90 11.84 -8.22
CA SER A 115 8.97 12.85 -8.71
C SER A 115 8.49 12.46 -10.12
N PHE A 116 7.52 13.21 -10.64
CA PHE A 116 6.85 12.86 -11.89
C PHE A 116 7.80 12.56 -13.08
N SER A 117 8.88 13.32 -13.23
CA SER A 117 9.82 13.20 -14.36
C SER A 117 11.22 12.74 -13.99
N GLU A 118 11.52 12.56 -12.70
CA GLU A 118 12.88 12.28 -12.26
C GLU A 118 12.90 11.54 -10.94
N SER A 119 13.99 10.81 -10.70
CA SER A 119 14.26 10.19 -9.41
C SER A 119 15.74 10.33 -9.08
N ALA A 120 16.02 10.39 -7.79
CA ALA A 120 17.35 10.63 -7.27
C ALA A 120 17.47 10.16 -5.82
N VAL A 121 18.73 10.01 -5.38
CA VAL A 121 19.10 9.72 -4.00
C VAL A 121 19.68 10.99 -3.39
N PHE A 122 19.25 11.31 -2.18
CA PHE A 122 19.65 12.48 -1.41
C PHE A 122 20.11 12.08 -0.01
N ASP A 123 20.91 12.93 0.62
CA ASP A 123 21.13 12.86 2.07
C ASP A 123 20.02 13.59 2.84
N ARG A 124 19.99 13.44 4.18
CA ARG A 124 19.01 14.14 5.05
C ARG A 124 19.15 15.67 5.06
N ASN A 125 20.22 16.24 4.49
CA ASN A 125 20.40 17.68 4.35
C ASN A 125 19.92 18.20 2.99
N GLY A 126 19.36 17.32 2.15
CA GLY A 126 18.87 17.67 0.82
C GLY A 126 19.95 17.75 -0.25
N HIS A 127 21.18 17.28 0.00
CA HIS A 127 22.20 17.23 -1.05
C HIS A 127 21.94 16.06 -1.99
N LEU A 128 22.00 16.33 -3.29
CA LEU A 128 21.92 15.30 -4.32
C LEU A 128 23.16 14.41 -4.27
N ILE A 129 22.95 13.10 -4.07
CA ILE A 129 23.99 12.08 -4.07
C ILE A 129 24.09 11.40 -5.44
N ASN A 130 22.94 11.06 -6.03
CA ASN A 130 22.91 10.40 -7.34
C ASN A 130 21.57 10.62 -8.05
N LYS A 131 21.58 10.72 -9.38
CA LYS A 131 20.37 10.91 -10.21
C LYS A 131 20.15 9.73 -11.14
N MET A 132 18.91 9.29 -11.29
CA MET A 132 18.56 8.16 -12.14
C MET A 132 18.41 8.62 -13.58
N ASP A 133 19.23 8.08 -14.48
CA ASP A 133 19.19 8.40 -15.91
C ASP A 133 18.53 7.29 -16.72
N TRP A 134 17.23 7.06 -16.48
CA TRP A 134 16.45 6.10 -17.24
C TRP A 134 16.48 6.39 -18.75
N LEU A 135 16.40 7.66 -19.15
CA LEU A 135 16.31 8.04 -20.57
C LEU A 135 17.54 7.64 -21.39
N ASN A 136 18.75 7.77 -20.82
CA ASN A 136 20.00 7.44 -21.50
C ASN A 136 20.59 6.07 -21.10
N ALA A 137 19.93 5.33 -20.22
CA ALA A 137 20.31 3.96 -19.93
C ALA A 137 20.19 3.07 -21.17
N ILE A 138 20.94 1.97 -21.18
CA ILE A 138 21.04 1.07 -22.32
C ILE A 138 20.19 -0.18 -22.08
N ASP A 139 19.28 -0.48 -22.98
CA ASP A 139 18.44 -1.69 -22.91
C ASP A 139 19.22 -2.96 -23.30
N SER A 140 18.58 -4.11 -23.15
CA SER A 140 19.14 -5.42 -23.52
C SER A 140 19.52 -5.56 -25.01
N LYS A 141 19.09 -4.64 -25.88
CA LYS A 141 19.41 -4.60 -27.32
C LYS A 141 20.52 -3.61 -27.64
N GLY A 142 21.10 -2.93 -26.64
CA GLY A 142 22.12 -1.91 -26.83
C GLY A 142 21.59 -0.55 -27.27
N MET A 143 20.28 -0.31 -27.16
CA MET A 143 19.62 0.93 -27.54
C MET A 143 19.38 1.81 -26.32
N LYS A 144 19.25 3.13 -26.51
CA LYS A 144 18.78 4.02 -25.45
C LYS A 144 17.37 3.61 -25.03
N TYR A 145 17.16 3.46 -23.73
CA TYR A 145 15.91 3.01 -23.13
C TYR A 145 14.77 3.99 -23.40
N GLY A 146 14.96 5.28 -23.09
CA GLY A 146 14.07 6.36 -23.53
C GLY A 146 12.70 6.43 -22.85
N GLU A 147 12.46 5.64 -21.80
CA GLU A 147 11.23 5.67 -20.98
C GLU A 147 11.56 6.05 -19.53
N ILE A 148 10.58 6.59 -18.79
CA ILE A 148 10.70 6.89 -17.36
C ILE A 148 9.58 6.14 -16.63
N PRO A 149 9.90 5.23 -15.69
CA PRO A 149 8.89 4.54 -14.92
C PRO A 149 8.00 5.49 -14.11
N ARG A 150 6.74 5.07 -13.93
CA ARG A 150 5.75 5.86 -13.18
C ARG A 150 5.95 5.69 -11.67
N ASN A 151 6.15 4.46 -11.24
CA ASN A 151 6.46 4.11 -9.85
C ASN A 151 7.86 3.52 -9.79
N GLU A 152 8.62 3.88 -8.78
CA GLU A 152 10.01 3.42 -8.62
C GLU A 152 10.29 3.04 -7.18
N VAL A 153 11.14 2.04 -6.97
CA VAL A 153 11.70 1.68 -5.66
C VAL A 153 13.20 1.52 -5.82
N GLY A 154 13.97 2.28 -5.05
CA GLY A 154 15.42 2.18 -5.01
C GLY A 154 15.89 1.18 -3.96
N ILE A 155 16.87 0.33 -4.29
CA ILE A 155 17.48 -0.62 -3.35
C ILE A 155 19.00 -0.67 -3.47
N GLY A 156 19.65 -0.92 -2.34
CA GLY A 156 21.10 -1.06 -2.23
C GLY A 156 21.81 0.24 -1.87
N ALA A 157 23.13 0.17 -1.76
CA ALA A 157 24.00 1.33 -1.51
C ALA A 157 25.18 1.36 -2.51
N SER A 158 25.92 0.24 -2.61
CA SER A 158 27.10 0.14 -3.50
C SER A 158 26.81 -0.38 -4.91
N ASP A 159 25.80 -1.24 -5.06
CA ASP A 159 25.26 -1.67 -6.36
C ASP A 159 23.80 -1.24 -6.44
N PHE A 160 23.59 0.08 -6.44
CA PHE A 160 22.26 0.67 -6.39
C PHE A 160 21.46 0.29 -7.63
N LYS A 161 20.29 -0.31 -7.41
CA LYS A 161 19.33 -0.66 -8.45
C LYS A 161 18.02 0.05 -8.21
N VAL A 162 17.34 0.40 -9.29
CA VAL A 162 16.00 0.99 -9.22
C VAL A 162 15.04 0.12 -10.01
N PHE A 163 14.00 -0.34 -9.33
CA PHE A 163 12.90 -1.08 -9.92
C PHE A 163 11.83 -0.09 -10.33
N GLY A 164 11.30 -0.21 -11.54
CA GLY A 164 10.36 0.74 -12.12
C GLY A 164 9.18 0.06 -12.78
N LEU A 165 7.95 0.44 -12.42
CA LEU A 165 6.75 0.01 -13.14
C LEU A 165 6.48 0.96 -14.32
N ASN A 166 6.40 0.37 -15.51
CA ASN A 166 6.12 1.06 -16.75
C ASN A 166 4.82 0.54 -17.38
N TYR A 167 4.18 1.43 -18.13
CA TYR A 167 2.81 1.24 -18.60
C TYR A 167 2.69 1.67 -20.07
N ASN A 168 1.93 0.90 -20.85
CA ASN A 168 1.47 1.31 -22.17
C ASN A 168 -0.04 1.50 -22.16
N ASN A 169 -0.50 2.74 -21.98
CA ASN A 169 -1.93 3.04 -21.89
C ASN A 169 -2.70 2.66 -23.17
N ARG A 170 -2.06 2.72 -24.35
CA ARG A 170 -2.72 2.37 -25.61
C ARG A 170 -3.00 0.88 -25.73
N LYS A 171 -2.07 0.05 -25.25
CA LYS A 171 -2.17 -1.42 -25.30
C LYS A 171 -2.69 -2.04 -24.01
N SER A 172 -2.79 -1.23 -22.94
CA SER A 172 -3.09 -1.69 -21.58
C SER A 172 -2.12 -2.79 -21.15
N GLU A 173 -0.82 -2.52 -21.33
CA GLU A 173 0.27 -3.42 -20.95
C GLU A 173 1.03 -2.79 -19.78
N ILE A 174 1.57 -3.64 -18.91
CA ILE A 174 2.43 -3.26 -17.79
C ILE A 174 3.65 -4.18 -17.78
N TRP A 175 4.80 -3.63 -17.39
CA TRP A 175 6.01 -4.42 -17.18
C TRP A 175 6.87 -3.78 -16.07
N LEU A 176 7.83 -4.57 -15.57
CA LEU A 176 8.80 -4.13 -14.58
C LEU A 176 10.15 -3.93 -15.28
N ASP A 177 10.77 -2.78 -15.11
CA ASP A 177 12.14 -2.53 -15.56
C ASP A 177 13.07 -2.33 -14.39
N ILE A 178 14.31 -2.72 -14.54
CA ILE A 178 15.33 -2.69 -13.49
C ILE A 178 16.53 -1.96 -14.03
N LEU A 179 16.81 -0.78 -13.47
CA LEU A 179 17.98 0.03 -13.77
C LEU A 179 19.14 -0.39 -12.87
N SER A 180 20.23 -0.88 -13.46
CA SER A 180 21.54 -0.88 -12.81
C SER A 180 22.14 0.52 -12.97
N VAL A 181 22.23 1.27 -11.88
CA VAL A 181 22.70 2.65 -11.92
C VAL A 181 24.21 2.70 -12.21
N LYS A 182 24.95 1.73 -11.69
CA LYS A 182 26.39 1.59 -11.94
C LYS A 182 26.69 1.24 -13.40
N ASP A 183 25.94 0.32 -13.99
CA ASP A 183 26.19 -0.16 -15.35
C ASP A 183 25.47 0.68 -16.41
N ASN A 184 24.58 1.59 -15.98
CA ASN A 184 23.70 2.37 -16.84
C ASN A 184 22.93 1.47 -17.83
N ALA A 185 22.39 0.38 -17.32
CA ALA A 185 21.73 -0.67 -18.10
C ALA A 185 20.34 -0.97 -17.54
N VAL A 186 19.39 -1.25 -18.43
CA VAL A 186 18.02 -1.61 -18.08
C VAL A 186 17.69 -3.02 -18.55
N GLU A 187 17.19 -3.83 -17.62
CA GLU A 187 16.58 -5.12 -17.91
C GLU A 187 15.07 -5.02 -17.74
N ARG A 188 14.32 -5.60 -18.69
CA ARG A 188 12.86 -5.64 -18.67
C ARG A 188 12.36 -7.03 -18.29
N PHE A 189 11.41 -7.06 -17.37
CA PHE A 189 10.71 -8.26 -16.94
C PHE A 189 9.20 -8.16 -17.21
N GLU A 190 8.65 -9.20 -17.82
CA GLU A 190 7.22 -9.33 -18.09
C GLU A 190 6.48 -9.77 -16.82
N ILE A 191 5.66 -8.88 -16.25
CA ILE A 191 4.84 -9.16 -15.05
C ILE A 191 3.34 -9.38 -15.36
N ASP A 192 2.97 -9.42 -16.64
CA ASP A 192 1.57 -9.57 -17.08
C ASP A 192 1.42 -10.49 -18.30
N ALA A 193 2.15 -11.61 -18.33
CA ALA A 193 2.16 -12.53 -19.46
C ALA A 193 0.76 -13.07 -19.85
N GLU A 194 -0.15 -13.19 -18.87
CA GLU A 194 -1.53 -13.63 -19.09
C GLU A 194 -2.49 -12.49 -19.47
N LYS A 195 -1.99 -11.25 -19.63
CA LYS A 195 -2.81 -10.05 -19.87
C LYS A 195 -3.89 -9.84 -18.81
N SER A 196 -3.54 -10.16 -17.57
CA SER A 196 -4.40 -9.95 -16.41
C SER A 196 -4.68 -8.47 -16.20
N TYR A 197 -3.65 -7.62 -16.24
CA TYR A 197 -3.78 -6.17 -16.07
C TYR A 197 -4.73 -5.56 -17.11
N HIS A 198 -4.57 -5.96 -18.38
CA HIS A 198 -5.41 -5.51 -19.49
C HIS A 198 -6.92 -5.63 -19.20
N ASN A 199 -7.34 -6.71 -18.53
CA ASN A 199 -8.75 -7.00 -18.25
C ASN A 199 -9.37 -6.11 -17.16
N PHE A 200 -8.58 -5.28 -16.49
CA PHE A 200 -9.03 -4.37 -15.44
C PHE A 200 -8.81 -2.90 -15.79
N VAL A 201 -8.28 -2.60 -16.98
CA VAL A 201 -8.14 -1.23 -17.46
C VAL A 201 -9.50 -0.74 -17.99
N ILE A 202 -10.00 0.35 -17.41
CA ILE A 202 -11.20 1.03 -17.89
C ILE A 202 -10.77 2.08 -18.90
N LYS A 203 -11.20 1.92 -20.15
CA LYS A 203 -10.87 2.86 -21.23
C LYS A 203 -12.12 3.26 -21.99
N LEU A 204 -12.36 4.57 -22.06
CA LEU A 204 -13.29 5.19 -23.00
C LEU A 204 -12.46 5.93 -24.06
N ASP A 205 -12.49 5.42 -25.28
CA ASP A 205 -11.77 6.00 -26.44
C ASP A 205 -12.77 6.78 -27.31
N ASP A 206 -13.37 7.82 -26.73
CA ASP A 206 -14.29 8.72 -27.42
C ASP A 206 -13.54 10.01 -27.83
N PRO A 207 -13.68 10.49 -29.09
CA PRO A 207 -13.01 11.71 -29.56
C PRO A 207 -13.33 12.99 -28.76
N GLU A 208 -14.48 13.01 -28.09
CA GLU A 208 -14.95 14.12 -27.26
C GLU A 208 -14.60 13.91 -25.78
N TYR A 209 -14.49 12.65 -25.32
CA TYR A 209 -14.18 12.28 -23.94
C TYR A 209 -13.23 11.06 -23.85
N TYR A 210 -11.94 11.31 -23.64
CA TYR A 210 -10.96 10.24 -23.36
C TYR A 210 -10.86 9.99 -21.85
N THR A 211 -11.20 8.76 -21.43
CA THR A 211 -11.02 8.30 -20.04
C THR A 211 -10.15 7.05 -20.01
N PHE A 212 -9.21 7.01 -19.08
CA PHE A 212 -8.32 5.88 -18.87
C PHE A 212 -8.04 5.70 -17.37
N LEU A 213 -8.46 4.58 -16.80
CA LEU A 213 -8.25 4.24 -15.39
C LEU A 213 -7.54 2.89 -15.28
N ASP A 214 -6.37 2.93 -14.65
CA ASP A 214 -5.56 1.76 -14.38
C ASP A 214 -5.96 1.10 -13.07
N PRO A 215 -5.91 -0.24 -12.97
CA PRO A 215 -5.86 -0.86 -11.67
C PRO A 215 -4.53 -0.53 -10.97
N ILE A 216 -4.56 -0.41 -9.65
CA ILE A 216 -3.34 -0.19 -8.87
C ILE A 216 -2.47 -1.45 -8.89
N VAL A 217 -1.20 -1.25 -9.25
CA VAL A 217 -0.12 -2.23 -9.10
C VAL A 217 0.88 -1.63 -8.13
N PHE A 218 1.14 -2.35 -7.05
CA PHE A 218 2.04 -1.94 -5.99
C PHE A 218 3.44 -2.45 -6.30
N LEU A 219 4.43 -1.57 -6.13
CA LEU A 219 5.85 -1.90 -6.09
C LEU A 219 6.35 -1.54 -4.69
N SER A 220 6.87 -2.50 -3.94
CA SER A 220 7.36 -2.31 -2.57
C SER A 220 8.65 -3.10 -2.31
N SER A 221 9.37 -2.74 -1.25
CA SER A 221 10.55 -3.47 -0.77
C SER A 221 10.35 -3.91 0.67
N GLU A 222 10.32 -5.22 0.91
CA GLU A 222 10.00 -5.83 2.20
C GLU A 222 10.85 -7.08 2.42
N ASN A 223 11.53 -7.21 3.57
CA ASN A 223 12.36 -8.37 3.91
C ASN A 223 13.37 -8.76 2.82
N ASP A 224 14.12 -7.78 2.30
CA ASP A 224 15.10 -7.94 1.21
C ASP A 224 14.51 -8.41 -0.14
N PHE A 225 13.17 -8.44 -0.29
CA PHE A 225 12.49 -8.68 -1.55
C PHE A 225 11.88 -7.40 -2.11
N ILE A 226 11.97 -7.25 -3.43
CA ILE A 226 11.12 -6.33 -4.17
C ILE A 226 9.88 -7.10 -4.58
N MET A 227 8.71 -6.53 -4.30
CA MET A 227 7.42 -7.17 -4.52
C MET A 227 6.60 -6.38 -5.52
N VAL A 228 6.08 -7.08 -6.53
CA VAL A 228 5.02 -6.57 -7.39
C VAL A 228 3.72 -7.29 -7.01
N SER A 229 2.73 -6.53 -6.57
CA SER A 229 1.40 -7.07 -6.24
C SER A 229 0.30 -6.22 -6.87
N HIS A 230 -0.88 -6.79 -7.00
CA HIS A 230 -1.99 -6.16 -7.72
C HIS A 230 -3.16 -5.90 -6.80
N GLN A 231 -3.92 -4.84 -7.09
CA GLN A 231 -5.16 -4.62 -6.37
C GLN A 231 -6.23 -5.67 -6.70
N PHE A 232 -6.22 -6.23 -7.91
CA PHE A 232 -7.28 -7.13 -8.39
C PHE A 232 -6.98 -8.61 -8.17
N SER A 233 -5.77 -8.99 -7.75
CA SER A 233 -5.38 -10.39 -7.57
C SER A 233 -4.54 -10.60 -6.32
N ASN A 234 -4.61 -11.81 -5.78
CA ASN A 234 -3.81 -12.21 -4.64
C ASN A 234 -2.37 -12.61 -5.03
N GLU A 235 -2.01 -12.53 -6.30
CA GLU A 235 -0.68 -12.87 -6.81
C GLU A 235 0.36 -11.83 -6.39
N ILE A 236 1.55 -12.31 -6.05
CA ILE A 236 2.71 -11.48 -5.70
C ILE A 236 3.94 -12.02 -6.43
N TYR A 237 4.61 -11.18 -7.20
CA TYR A 237 5.91 -11.49 -7.80
C TYR A 237 7.01 -11.02 -6.87
N LEU A 238 7.95 -11.90 -6.55
CA LEU A 238 9.09 -11.59 -5.69
C LEU A 238 10.36 -11.56 -6.51
N PHE A 239 11.14 -10.50 -6.32
CA PHE A 239 12.46 -10.31 -6.90
C PHE A 239 13.47 -10.10 -5.77
N ASN A 240 14.70 -10.57 -5.96
CA ASN A 240 15.79 -10.24 -5.05
C ASN A 240 16.39 -8.85 -5.40
N ALA A 241 17.29 -8.35 -4.54
CA ALA A 241 17.98 -7.08 -4.75
C ALA A 241 18.79 -7.01 -6.06
N GLU A 242 19.16 -8.15 -6.66
CA GLU A 242 19.86 -8.20 -7.95
C GLU A 242 18.93 -8.04 -9.16
N GLY A 243 17.61 -8.05 -8.94
CA GLY A 243 16.61 -7.99 -10.00
C GLY A 243 16.17 -9.34 -10.56
N ALA A 244 16.69 -10.44 -10.01
CA ALA A 244 16.26 -11.77 -10.42
C ALA A 244 14.90 -12.11 -9.80
N HIS A 245 13.97 -12.59 -10.64
CA HIS A 245 12.73 -13.19 -10.17
C HIS A 245 13.02 -14.43 -9.33
N VAL A 246 12.45 -14.47 -8.12
CA VAL A 246 12.67 -15.53 -7.13
C VAL A 246 11.52 -16.52 -7.16
N LYS A 247 10.28 -16.02 -7.01
CA LYS A 247 9.06 -16.83 -7.06
C LYS A 247 7.84 -15.96 -7.31
N THR A 248 6.79 -16.59 -7.83
CA THR A 248 5.44 -16.02 -7.85
C THR A 248 4.59 -16.72 -6.79
N VAL A 249 4.07 -15.94 -5.85
CA VAL A 249 3.21 -16.41 -4.77
C VAL A 249 1.76 -16.40 -5.22
N ASN A 250 1.09 -17.52 -5.00
CA ASN A 250 -0.35 -17.67 -5.14
C ASN A 250 -0.88 -18.44 -3.91
N TYR A 251 -1.97 -17.97 -3.31
CA TYR A 251 -2.58 -18.65 -2.15
C TYR A 251 -4.09 -18.84 -2.34
N GLN A 252 -4.71 -19.55 -1.39
CA GLN A 252 -6.16 -19.73 -1.32
C GLN A 252 -6.69 -18.92 -0.14
N PRO A 253 -7.25 -17.71 -0.36
CA PRO A 253 -7.95 -16.99 0.69
C PRO A 253 -9.17 -17.80 1.14
N LYS A 254 -9.56 -17.62 2.40
CA LYS A 254 -10.70 -18.28 3.04
C LYS A 254 -11.94 -17.39 2.99
N SER A 255 -11.76 -16.08 3.13
CA SER A 255 -12.82 -15.08 3.29
C SER A 255 -13.11 -14.31 2.00
N THR A 256 -12.22 -14.36 1.00
CA THR A 256 -12.37 -13.61 -0.26
C THR A 256 -12.10 -14.47 -1.50
N PRO A 257 -12.57 -14.08 -2.69
CA PRO A 257 -12.11 -14.66 -3.95
C PRO A 257 -10.60 -14.42 -4.14
N LYS A 258 -9.88 -15.30 -4.85
CA LYS A 258 -8.45 -15.09 -5.19
C LYS A 258 -8.19 -13.86 -6.05
N ARG A 259 -9.21 -13.43 -6.79
CA ARG A 259 -9.10 -12.40 -7.82
C ARG A 259 -10.46 -11.77 -8.05
N ALA A 260 -10.47 -10.49 -8.38
CA ALA A 260 -11.61 -9.85 -8.99
C ALA A 260 -11.92 -10.50 -10.36
N LYS A 261 -13.18 -10.47 -10.76
CA LYS A 261 -13.64 -10.78 -12.10
C LYS A 261 -13.26 -9.62 -13.01
N GLY A 262 -12.64 -9.94 -14.14
CA GLY A 262 -12.29 -8.97 -15.17
C GLY A 262 -13.51 -8.17 -15.63
N LEU A 263 -13.26 -6.95 -16.08
CA LEU A 263 -14.30 -6.08 -16.59
C LEU A 263 -14.76 -6.63 -17.94
N SER A 264 -16.08 -6.76 -18.10
CA SER A 264 -16.69 -7.28 -19.33
C SER A 264 -17.55 -6.21 -19.99
N GLY A 265 -17.44 -6.08 -21.31
CA GLY A 265 -18.26 -5.18 -22.11
C GLY A 265 -17.47 -4.04 -22.75
N ASN A 266 -18.01 -3.46 -23.82
CA ASN A 266 -17.44 -2.29 -24.46
C ASN A 266 -17.85 -1.04 -23.66
N ILE A 267 -16.88 -0.29 -23.15
CA ILE A 267 -17.12 0.97 -22.47
C ILE A 267 -17.25 2.06 -23.54
N THR A 268 -18.50 2.43 -23.82
CA THR A 268 -18.86 3.35 -24.93
C THR A 268 -19.45 4.68 -24.46
N SER A 269 -19.53 4.91 -23.15
CA SER A 269 -20.07 6.15 -22.57
C SER A 269 -19.52 6.37 -21.16
N ASN A 270 -19.61 7.60 -20.64
CA ASN A 270 -19.23 7.90 -19.25
C ASN A 270 -20.09 7.13 -18.23
N GLY A 271 -21.38 6.91 -18.50
CA GLY A 271 -22.22 6.09 -17.60
C GLY A 271 -21.70 4.65 -17.48
N HIS A 272 -21.22 4.08 -18.59
CA HIS A 272 -20.60 2.76 -18.57
C HIS A 272 -19.22 2.75 -17.86
N VAL A 273 -18.49 3.89 -17.86
CA VAL A 273 -17.26 4.05 -17.07
C VAL A 273 -17.59 3.98 -15.58
N ASP A 274 -18.58 4.76 -15.12
CA ASP A 274 -18.97 4.81 -13.70
C ASP A 274 -19.45 3.44 -13.21
N GLU A 275 -20.30 2.76 -13.99
CA GLU A 275 -20.79 1.39 -13.67
C GLU A 275 -19.65 0.38 -13.62
N ALA A 276 -18.75 0.38 -14.62
CA ALA A 276 -17.60 -0.52 -14.64
C ALA A 276 -16.65 -0.26 -13.45
N TYR A 277 -16.44 1.02 -13.12
CA TYR A 277 -15.62 1.41 -11.98
C TYR A 277 -16.28 1.03 -10.65
N GLN A 278 -17.59 1.22 -10.51
CA GLN A 278 -18.35 0.79 -9.33
C GLN A 278 -18.21 -0.72 -9.12
N HIS A 279 -18.44 -1.50 -10.19
CA HIS A 279 -18.28 -2.95 -10.15
C HIS A 279 -16.85 -3.40 -9.89
N LEU A 280 -15.84 -2.65 -10.31
CA LEU A 280 -14.45 -2.94 -9.93
C LEU A 280 -14.25 -2.76 -8.42
N LEU A 281 -14.77 -1.68 -7.86
CA LEU A 281 -14.60 -1.31 -6.46
C LEU A 281 -15.41 -2.20 -5.49
N GLU A 282 -16.56 -2.75 -5.91
CA GLU A 282 -17.33 -3.73 -5.12
C GLU A 282 -16.62 -5.08 -4.94
N GLN A 283 -15.63 -5.36 -5.79
CA GLN A 283 -14.92 -6.63 -5.76
C GLN A 283 -13.78 -6.62 -4.74
N VAL A 284 -13.21 -7.80 -4.49
CA VAL A 284 -12.06 -7.92 -3.62
C VAL A 284 -10.89 -7.09 -4.14
N ARG A 285 -10.35 -6.27 -3.25
CA ARG A 285 -9.17 -5.48 -3.45
C ARG A 285 -8.06 -5.97 -2.52
N PHE A 286 -6.87 -6.21 -3.04
CA PHE A 286 -5.70 -6.58 -2.25
C PHE A 286 -4.72 -5.42 -2.11
N GLY A 287 -4.11 -5.24 -0.94
CA GLY A 287 -2.95 -4.37 -0.75
C GLY A 287 -1.61 -5.10 -0.92
N PRO A 288 -0.48 -4.41 -0.72
CA PRO A 288 0.85 -5.03 -0.72
C PRO A 288 1.13 -5.79 0.59
N PRO A 289 1.86 -6.92 0.57
CA PRO A 289 2.33 -7.54 1.81
C PRO A 289 3.32 -6.63 2.55
N VAL A 290 3.33 -6.68 3.88
CA VAL A 290 4.32 -6.00 4.75
C VAL A 290 4.96 -6.99 5.71
N TRP A 291 6.25 -6.84 5.98
CA TRP A 291 7.02 -7.80 6.76
C TRP A 291 7.08 -7.46 8.25
N ASP A 292 6.62 -8.38 9.08
CA ASP A 292 6.81 -8.36 10.53
C ASP A 292 8.15 -9.02 10.88
N ARG A 293 9.19 -8.19 11.12
CA ARG A 293 10.54 -8.67 11.49
C ARG A 293 10.57 -9.42 12.81
N VAL A 294 9.68 -9.10 13.76
CA VAL A 294 9.67 -9.66 15.12
C VAL A 294 9.14 -11.09 15.10
N LYS A 295 7.96 -11.31 14.51
CA LYS A 295 7.34 -12.63 14.45
C LYS A 295 7.66 -13.39 13.15
N LYS A 296 8.46 -12.79 12.25
CA LYS A 296 8.94 -13.37 10.99
C LYS A 296 7.80 -13.89 10.11
N ARG A 297 6.87 -12.99 9.81
CA ARG A 297 5.63 -13.27 9.09
C ARG A 297 5.25 -12.08 8.22
N TYR A 298 4.39 -12.30 7.24
CA TYR A 298 3.82 -11.20 6.46
C TYR A 298 2.38 -10.93 6.87
N PHE A 299 2.01 -9.66 6.89
CA PHE A 299 0.63 -9.22 6.89
C PHE A 299 0.23 -8.74 5.51
N ARG A 300 -1.04 -8.94 5.14
CA ARG A 300 -1.63 -8.31 3.96
C ARG A 300 -3.07 -7.96 4.25
N LEU A 301 -3.45 -6.71 4.00
CA LEU A 301 -4.84 -6.31 4.02
C LEU A 301 -5.47 -6.55 2.65
N SER A 302 -6.71 -7.02 2.68
CA SER A 302 -7.63 -6.96 1.55
C SER A 302 -8.96 -6.37 2.00
N ALA A 303 -9.72 -5.80 1.08
CA ALA A 303 -10.98 -5.15 1.39
C ALA A 303 -12.04 -5.43 0.34
N MET A 304 -13.29 -5.36 0.75
CA MET A 304 -14.47 -5.35 -0.12
C MET A 304 -15.42 -4.27 0.38
N ARG A 305 -15.93 -3.43 -0.53
CA ARG A 305 -16.97 -2.45 -0.19
C ARG A 305 -18.33 -2.87 -0.73
N ILE A 306 -19.36 -2.44 -0.04
CA ILE A 306 -20.76 -2.58 -0.42
C ILE A 306 -21.33 -1.17 -0.55
N TYR A 307 -21.89 -0.87 -1.72
CA TYR A 307 -22.61 0.38 -1.95
C TYR A 307 -24.04 0.29 -1.42
N SER A 308 -24.57 1.41 -0.95
CA SER A 308 -25.99 1.55 -0.66
C SER A 308 -26.79 1.80 -1.96
N ASP A 309 -28.11 1.74 -1.85
CA ASP A 309 -29.03 2.20 -2.90
C ASP A 309 -29.12 3.74 -2.99
N THR A 310 -28.48 4.47 -2.07
CA THR A 310 -28.49 5.94 -2.01
C THR A 310 -27.35 6.54 -2.80
N ARG A 311 -27.64 7.60 -3.55
CA ARG A 311 -26.64 8.36 -4.30
C ARG A 311 -26.84 9.85 -4.05
N GLU A 312 -25.82 10.51 -3.53
CA GLU A 312 -25.85 11.96 -3.32
C GLU A 312 -25.98 12.71 -4.65
N GLN A 313 -26.62 13.89 -4.61
CA GLN A 313 -26.67 14.77 -5.78
C GLN A 313 -25.24 15.17 -6.16
N HIS A 314 -24.87 14.92 -7.43
CA HIS A 314 -23.55 15.16 -8.02
C HIS A 314 -22.44 14.12 -7.71
N SER A 315 -22.74 13.03 -6.99
CA SER A 315 -21.79 11.91 -6.87
C SER A 315 -21.88 10.98 -8.08
N SER A 316 -20.73 10.59 -8.64
CA SER A 316 -20.65 9.55 -9.69
C SER A 316 -20.92 8.16 -9.12
N GLN A 317 -20.64 7.93 -7.83
CA GLN A 317 -20.84 6.66 -7.15
C GLN A 317 -21.91 6.73 -6.06
N PRO A 318 -22.61 5.61 -5.76
CA PRO A 318 -23.47 5.54 -4.59
C PRO A 318 -22.69 5.75 -3.29
N GLU A 319 -23.41 6.00 -2.20
CA GLU A 319 -22.81 6.05 -0.87
C GLU A 319 -22.28 4.66 -0.48
N ILE A 320 -21.19 4.62 0.29
CA ILE A 320 -20.64 3.36 0.79
C ILE A 320 -21.43 2.97 2.04
N GLN A 321 -22.07 1.81 1.99
CA GLN A 321 -22.79 1.26 3.14
C GLN A 321 -21.82 0.59 4.12
N GLU A 322 -20.88 -0.19 3.59
CA GLU A 322 -20.00 -1.04 4.40
C GLU A 322 -18.67 -1.25 3.69
N VAL A 323 -17.59 -1.36 4.47
CA VAL A 323 -16.29 -1.83 3.99
C VAL A 323 -15.83 -2.93 4.93
N ASN A 324 -15.66 -4.13 4.38
CA ASN A 324 -15.12 -5.28 5.08
C ASN A 324 -13.62 -5.37 4.81
N VAL A 325 -12.81 -5.25 5.85
CA VAL A 325 -11.35 -5.40 5.78
C VAL A 325 -10.93 -6.73 6.36
N PHE A 326 -10.13 -7.47 5.60
CA PHE A 326 -9.60 -8.79 5.93
C PHE A 326 -8.09 -8.71 6.10
N LEU A 327 -7.58 -9.26 7.19
CA LEU A 327 -6.16 -9.41 7.46
C LEU A 327 -5.73 -10.86 7.20
N SER A 328 -4.93 -11.07 6.16
CA SER A 328 -4.24 -12.33 5.91
C SER A 328 -2.86 -12.29 6.58
N VAL A 329 -2.51 -13.36 7.32
CA VAL A 329 -1.19 -13.55 7.94
C VAL A 329 -0.51 -14.74 7.28
N PHE A 330 0.73 -14.56 6.84
CA PHE A 330 1.53 -15.58 6.18
C PHE A 330 2.80 -15.89 6.97
N ASP A 331 3.31 -17.11 6.89
CA ASP A 331 4.69 -17.37 7.31
C ASP A 331 5.71 -16.71 6.35
N ALA A 332 6.99 -16.84 6.68
CA ALA A 332 8.08 -16.28 5.86
C ALA A 332 8.13 -16.83 4.42
N ASP A 333 7.52 -17.99 4.17
CA ASP A 333 7.47 -18.63 2.85
C ASP A 333 6.22 -18.24 2.05
N PHE A 334 5.38 -17.35 2.58
CA PHE A 334 4.10 -16.92 2.04
C PHE A 334 2.99 -18.00 2.08
N ASN A 335 3.09 -18.98 2.99
CA ASN A 335 1.96 -19.87 3.26
C ASN A 335 0.94 -19.14 4.14
N LEU A 336 -0.34 -19.15 3.75
CA LEU A 336 -1.41 -18.53 4.53
C LEU A 336 -1.61 -19.28 5.85
N VAL A 337 -1.29 -18.62 6.97
CA VAL A 337 -1.41 -19.16 8.32
C VAL A 337 -2.80 -18.88 8.88
N SER A 338 -3.25 -17.63 8.80
CA SER A 338 -4.54 -17.20 9.31
C SER A 338 -5.15 -16.09 8.47
N GLU A 339 -6.46 -15.95 8.55
CA GLU A 339 -7.21 -14.87 7.91
C GLU A 339 -8.36 -14.49 8.83
N VAL A 340 -8.57 -13.19 9.05
CA VAL A 340 -9.56 -12.66 9.99
C VAL A 340 -10.15 -11.35 9.47
N VAL A 341 -11.43 -11.11 9.73
CA VAL A 341 -12.08 -9.81 9.46
C VAL A 341 -11.79 -8.88 10.65
N ILE A 342 -11.40 -7.64 10.36
CA ILE A 342 -11.14 -6.60 11.37
C ILE A 342 -12.20 -5.49 11.23
N PRO A 343 -13.33 -5.55 11.96
CA PRO A 343 -14.42 -4.59 11.84
C PRO A 343 -14.04 -3.14 12.20
N GLU A 344 -13.00 -2.96 13.01
CA GLU A 344 -12.46 -1.64 13.37
C GLU A 344 -11.76 -0.95 12.19
N LEU A 345 -11.37 -1.71 11.17
CA LEU A 345 -10.85 -1.17 9.91
C LEU A 345 -11.99 -1.07 8.90
N ASN A 346 -12.36 0.16 8.54
CA ASN A 346 -13.47 0.46 7.63
C ASN A 346 -13.04 1.26 6.39
N ASN A 347 -11.73 1.30 6.13
CA ASN A 347 -11.16 1.96 4.96
C ASN A 347 -10.50 0.90 4.06
N GLU A 348 -10.92 0.89 2.80
CA GLU A 348 -10.35 -0.01 1.79
C GLU A 348 -8.93 0.36 1.39
N PHE A 349 -8.53 1.60 1.64
CA PHE A 349 -7.29 2.21 1.19
C PHE A 349 -6.61 2.90 2.36
N ALA A 350 -5.75 2.15 3.06
CA ALA A 350 -4.91 2.69 4.11
C ALA A 350 -3.44 2.32 3.85
N LYS A 351 -2.53 3.21 4.20
CA LYS A 351 -1.12 2.87 4.40
C LYS A 351 -1.02 2.04 5.68
N TYR A 352 -0.25 0.96 5.64
CA TYR A 352 0.02 0.14 6.80
C TYR A 352 1.43 -0.43 6.74
N PHE A 353 1.93 -0.86 7.89
CA PHE A 353 3.23 -1.49 8.05
C PHE A 353 3.21 -2.40 9.28
N ALA A 354 4.23 -3.24 9.44
CA ALA A 354 4.40 -4.03 10.66
C ALA A 354 5.43 -3.37 11.58
N LYS A 355 5.14 -3.33 12.88
CA LYS A 355 6.08 -2.90 13.92
C LYS A 355 5.75 -3.64 15.23
N ASP A 356 6.78 -4.05 15.97
CA ASP A 356 6.66 -4.73 17.27
C ASP A 356 5.76 -5.99 17.25
N GLY A 357 5.74 -6.73 16.14
CA GLY A 357 4.90 -7.93 16.01
C GLY A 357 3.43 -7.66 15.67
N LYS A 358 3.09 -6.39 15.40
CA LYS A 358 1.71 -5.89 15.21
C LYS A 358 1.59 -5.19 13.87
N LEU A 359 0.37 -5.14 13.35
CA LEU A 359 0.03 -4.37 12.16
C LEU A 359 -0.38 -2.97 12.59
N TRP A 360 0.27 -1.95 12.04
CA TRP A 360 -0.09 -0.55 12.23
C TRP A 360 -0.76 -0.04 10.97
N VAL A 361 -2.00 0.40 11.08
CA VAL A 361 -2.81 0.90 9.96
C VAL A 361 -3.08 2.37 10.20
N PHE A 362 -2.71 3.22 9.25
CA PHE A 362 -2.95 4.65 9.37
C PHE A 362 -4.45 4.97 9.53
N GLN A 363 -4.73 5.94 10.38
CA GLN A 363 -6.04 6.53 10.56
C GLN A 363 -5.91 8.03 10.82
N ASN A 364 -6.61 8.85 10.02
CA ASN A 364 -6.78 10.27 10.32
C ASN A 364 -7.83 10.41 11.44
N PHE A 365 -7.46 11.05 12.55
CA PHE A 365 -8.33 11.35 13.68
C PHE A 365 -8.59 12.85 13.79
N SER A 366 -9.49 13.38 12.95
CA SER A 366 -9.83 14.81 12.92
C SER A 366 -8.62 15.72 12.66
N ASP A 367 -7.90 15.42 11.58
CA ASP A 367 -6.66 16.07 11.13
C ASP A 367 -5.41 15.77 11.99
N GLU A 368 -5.53 14.90 12.99
CA GLU A 368 -4.39 14.35 13.73
C GLU A 368 -3.92 13.02 13.13
N LEU A 369 -2.59 12.86 13.06
CA LEU A 369 -1.96 11.61 12.65
C LEU A 369 -2.17 10.55 13.73
N GLY A 370 -2.72 9.40 13.37
CA GLY A 370 -2.76 8.24 14.23
C GLY A 370 -2.77 6.92 13.49
N PHE A 371 -2.80 5.85 14.29
CA PHE A 371 -2.75 4.49 13.82
C PHE A 371 -3.72 3.62 14.61
N ILE A 372 -4.41 2.73 13.91
CA ILE A 372 -5.07 1.56 14.49
C ILE A 372 -4.03 0.44 14.51
N VAL A 373 -3.77 -0.11 15.70
CA VAL A 373 -2.76 -1.14 15.92
C VAL A 373 -3.45 -2.48 16.19
N VAL A 374 -3.20 -3.46 15.35
CA VAL A 374 -3.79 -4.80 15.43
C VAL A 374 -2.72 -5.80 15.85
N ASP A 375 -2.91 -6.45 16.99
CA ASP A 375 -2.07 -7.56 17.46
C ASP A 375 -2.80 -8.89 17.22
N VAL A 376 -2.15 -9.79 16.46
CA VAL A 376 -2.66 -11.10 16.04
C VAL A 376 -1.74 -12.22 16.46
#